data_AF-Q8M9T4-F1
#
_entry.id   AF-Q8M9T4-F1
#
_cell.length_a   1.000
_cell.length_b   1.000
_cell.length_c   1.000
_cell.angle_alpha   90.00
_cell.angle_beta   90.00
_cell.angle_gamma   90.00
#
_symmetry.space_group_name_H-M   'P 1'
#
loop_
_entity.id
_entity.type
_entity.pdbx_description
1 polymer ?
#
loop_
_entity_poly.entity_id
_entity_poly.type
_entity_poly.pdbx_seq_one_letter_code
_entity_poly.pdbx_strand_id
1 'polypeptide(L)'
;MLTNQLNSESKNINKIGSIEEQVVSLTQRVKFISNHLKINKKDYSSQRGLRKILGKRKRLLTYLYKKDFLKYKFVIQSLGIRSLK
;
A
#
# COMPACT_ATOMS: atom_id res chain seq x y z
N MET A 1 8.76 -30.67 0.09
CA MET A 1 9.26 -29.61 -0.81
C MET A 1 8.12 -28.67 -1.20
N LEU A 2 7.71 -27.76 -0.31
CA LEU A 2 6.49 -26.92 -0.44
C LEU A 2 6.82 -25.42 -0.57
N THR A 3 7.61 -25.04 -1.58
CA THR A 3 8.06 -23.63 -1.74
C THR A 3 7.65 -22.96 -3.06
N ASN A 4 6.88 -23.62 -3.94
CA ASN A 4 6.56 -23.07 -5.28
C ASN A 4 5.27 -22.22 -5.38
N GLN A 5 4.44 -22.13 -4.33
CA GLN A 5 3.18 -21.36 -4.42
C GLN A 5 3.38 -19.82 -4.24
N LEU A 6 4.37 -19.38 -3.45
CA LEU A 6 4.62 -17.96 -3.15
C LEU A 6 5.05 -17.11 -4.36
N ASN A 7 5.69 -17.71 -5.37
CA ASN A 7 6.20 -16.99 -6.53
C ASN A 7 5.11 -16.58 -7.54
N SER A 8 3.97 -17.28 -7.57
CA SER A 8 2.89 -16.97 -8.51
C SER A 8 2.09 -15.74 -8.07
N GLU A 9 1.82 -15.61 -6.78
CA GLU A 9 1.02 -14.53 -6.21
C GLU A 9 1.78 -13.21 -6.19
N SER A 10 3.09 -13.26 -5.94
CA SER A 10 3.98 -12.09 -5.99
C SER A 10 4.04 -11.45 -7.39
N LYS A 11 3.90 -12.24 -8.46
CA LYS A 11 3.88 -11.72 -9.84
C LYS A 11 2.67 -10.84 -10.12
N ASN A 12 1.51 -11.12 -9.51
CA ASN A 12 0.29 -10.33 -9.72
C ASN A 12 0.38 -8.94 -9.08
N ILE A 13 1.16 -8.80 -8.00
CA ILE A 13 1.41 -7.52 -7.34
C ILE A 13 2.28 -6.60 -8.21
N ASN A 14 3.19 -7.18 -8.99
CA ASN A 14 4.22 -6.46 -9.76
C ASN A 14 3.81 -6.16 -11.22
N LYS A 15 2.50 -6.19 -11.52
CA LYS A 15 2.03 -5.74 -12.83
C LYS A 15 2.00 -4.22 -12.86
N ILE A 16 2.93 -3.63 -13.61
CA ILE A 16 3.08 -2.17 -13.75
C ILE A 16 1.72 -1.53 -14.08
N GLY A 17 1.34 -0.55 -13.27
CA GLY A 17 0.08 0.21 -13.43
C GLY A 17 -1.14 -0.41 -12.77
N SER A 18 -1.07 -1.64 -12.26
CA SER A 18 -2.14 -2.27 -11.47
C SER A 18 -2.45 -1.47 -10.19
N ILE A 19 -3.65 -1.69 -9.63
CA ILE A 19 -4.07 -0.99 -8.41
C ILE A 19 -3.22 -1.47 -7.22
N GLU A 20 -2.88 -2.75 -7.22
CA GLU A 20 -2.02 -3.44 -6.28
C GLU A 20 -0.63 -2.80 -6.26
N GLU A 21 0.00 -2.64 -7.42
CA GLU A 21 1.31 -1.99 -7.52
C GLU A 21 1.27 -0.53 -7.09
N GLN A 22 0.20 0.19 -7.43
CA GLN A 22 0.00 1.55 -6.94
C GLN A 22 -0.11 1.60 -5.40
N VAL A 23 -0.83 0.66 -4.78
CA VAL A 23 -0.92 0.56 -3.31
C VAL A 23 0.43 0.23 -2.69
N VAL A 24 1.23 -0.66 -3.31
CA VAL A 24 2.59 -1.00 -2.88
C VAL A 24 3.48 0.24 -2.92
N SER A 25 3.52 0.95 -4.05
CA SER A 25 4.31 2.17 -4.24
C SER A 25 3.93 3.27 -3.23
N LEU A 26 2.62 3.51 -3.03
CA LEU A 26 2.17 4.47 -2.02
C LEU A 26 2.56 4.03 -0.60
N THR A 27 2.55 2.73 -0.32
CA THR A 27 2.94 2.19 1.00
C THR A 27 4.43 2.35 1.27
N GLN A 28 5.28 2.12 0.27
CA GLN A 28 6.72 2.41 0.37
C GLN A 28 6.97 3.90 0.62
N ARG A 29 6.27 4.79 -0.09
CA ARG A 29 6.35 6.24 0.14
C ARG A 29 5.89 6.66 1.55
N VAL A 30 4.81 6.06 2.04
CA VAL A 30 4.34 6.28 3.43
C VAL A 30 5.42 5.89 4.43
N LYS A 31 6.08 4.72 4.26
CA LYS A 31 7.16 4.27 5.14
C LYS A 31 8.34 5.24 5.12
N PHE A 32 8.76 5.68 3.93
CA PHE A 32 9.85 6.63 3.76
C PHE A 32 9.56 7.97 4.45
N ILE A 33 8.42 8.60 4.13
CA ILE A 33 8.06 9.91 4.69
C ILE A 33 7.80 9.80 6.21
N SER A 34 7.20 8.72 6.68
CA SER A 34 7.01 8.47 8.11
C SER A 34 8.35 8.42 8.85
N ASN A 35 9.36 7.74 8.30
CA ASN A 35 10.70 7.72 8.89
C ASN A 35 11.38 9.09 8.83
N HIS A 36 11.27 9.83 7.72
CA HIS A 36 11.79 11.20 7.61
C HIS A 36 11.20 12.13 8.69
N LEU A 37 9.89 12.06 8.92
CA LEU A 37 9.18 12.89 9.89
C LEU A 37 9.49 12.54 11.35
N LYS A 38 10.05 11.35 11.64
CA LYS A 38 10.54 11.03 13.01
C LYS A 38 11.68 11.96 13.42
N ILE A 39 12.57 12.27 12.46
CA ILE A 39 13.70 13.18 12.66
C ILE A 39 13.22 14.63 12.46
N ASN A 40 12.49 14.90 11.37
CA ASN A 40 12.06 16.24 10.97
C ASN A 40 10.63 16.56 11.42
N LYS A 41 10.41 16.63 12.73
CA LYS A 41 9.06 16.78 13.32
C LYS A 41 8.34 18.08 12.91
N LYS A 42 9.09 19.13 12.55
CA LYS A 42 8.55 20.45 12.14
C LYS A 42 8.31 20.58 10.62
N ASP A 43 8.57 19.53 9.83
CA ASP A 43 8.31 19.56 8.39
C ASP A 43 6.81 19.34 8.08
N TYR A 44 6.05 20.43 8.21
CA TYR A 44 4.60 20.43 7.95
C TYR A 44 4.27 20.20 6.46
N SER A 45 5.19 20.52 5.56
CA SER A 45 5.02 20.30 4.12
C SER A 45 4.99 18.80 3.82
N SER A 46 5.97 18.05 4.32
CA SER A 46 6.00 16.59 4.20
C SER A 46 4.86 15.91 4.95
N GLN A 47 4.42 16.43 6.10
CA GLN A 47 3.22 15.92 6.79
C GLN A 47 1.97 16.08 5.93
N ARG A 48 1.79 17.22 5.25
CA ARG A 48 0.68 17.42 4.31
C ARG A 48 0.77 16.46 3.13
N GLY A 49 1.98 16.25 2.58
CA GLY A 49 2.24 15.26 1.54
C GLY A 49 1.87 13.83 1.98
N LEU A 50 2.28 13.44 3.18
CA LEU A 50 1.95 12.15 3.78
C LEU A 50 0.44 11.94 3.88
N ARG A 51 -0.31 12.93 4.37
CA ARG A 51 -1.79 12.86 4.46
C ARG A 51 -2.43 12.66 3.09
N LYS A 52 -1.94 13.34 2.04
CA LYS A 52 -2.43 13.15 0.67
C LYS A 52 -2.18 11.73 0.15
N ILE A 53 -0.99 11.18 0.39
CA ILE A 53 -0.63 9.81 -0.01
C ILE A 53 -1.49 8.78 0.74
N LEU A 54 -1.70 8.95 2.05
CA LEU A 54 -2.58 8.11 2.85
C LEU A 54 -4.04 8.15 2.33
N GLY A 55 -4.55 9.33 1.99
CA GLY A 55 -5.88 9.49 1.39
C GLY A 55 -6.01 8.79 0.04
N LYS A 56 -5.02 8.95 -0.85
CA LYS A 56 -4.98 8.25 -2.16
C LYS A 56 -4.96 6.74 -1.97
N ARG A 57 -4.12 6.22 -1.05
CA ARG A 57 -4.03 4.80 -0.75
C ARG A 57 -5.35 4.24 -0.20
N LYS A 58 -6.00 4.97 0.72
CA LYS A 58 -7.33 4.61 1.24
C LYS A 58 -8.35 4.49 0.11
N ARG A 59 -8.39 5.47 -0.81
CA ARG A 59 -9.31 5.46 -1.97
C ARG A 59 -9.09 4.24 -2.88
N LEU A 60 -7.83 3.90 -3.17
CA LEU A 60 -7.49 2.72 -3.98
C LEU A 60 -7.91 1.41 -3.29
N LEU A 61 -7.64 1.29 -1.99
CA LEU A 61 -8.08 0.13 -1.21
C LEU A 61 -9.60 0.01 -1.15
N THR A 62 -10.34 1.12 -1.00
CA THR A 62 -11.81 1.12 -1.04
C THR A 62 -12.34 0.72 -2.41
N TYR A 63 -11.70 1.17 -3.50
CA TYR A 63 -12.05 0.72 -4.85
C TYR A 63 -11.81 -0.78 -5.02
N LEU A 64 -10.65 -1.28 -4.57
CA LEU A 64 -10.31 -2.70 -4.65
C LEU A 64 -11.28 -3.54 -3.81
N TYR A 65 -11.63 -3.10 -2.60
CA TYR A 65 -12.63 -3.75 -1.74
C TYR A 65 -13.98 -3.93 -2.44
N LYS A 66 -14.44 -2.90 -3.17
CA LYS A 66 -15.72 -2.94 -3.90
C LYS A 66 -15.66 -3.82 -5.15
N LYS A 67 -14.52 -3.87 -5.83
CA LYS A 67 -14.37 -4.57 -7.11
C LYS A 67 -14.00 -6.05 -6.95
N ASP A 68 -13.09 -6.35 -6.04
CA ASP A 68 -12.54 -7.68 -5.83
C ASP A 68 -12.05 -7.83 -4.38
N PHE A 69 -12.91 -8.40 -3.54
CA PHE A 69 -12.63 -8.57 -2.12
C PHE A 69 -11.45 -9.52 -1.87
N LEU A 70 -11.25 -10.54 -2.71
CA LEU A 70 -10.13 -11.49 -2.57
C LEU A 70 -8.79 -10.77 -2.81
N LYS A 71 -8.70 -9.95 -3.86
CA LYS A 71 -7.52 -9.12 -4.11
C LYS A 71 -7.29 -8.10 -3.00
N TYR A 72 -8.34 -7.47 -2.49
CA TYR A 72 -8.21 -6.57 -1.35
C TYR A 72 -7.60 -7.26 -0.12
N LYS A 73 -8.12 -8.44 0.24
CA LYS A 73 -7.63 -9.22 1.38
C LYS A 73 -6.17 -9.63 1.17
N PHE A 74 -5.84 -10.09 -0.03
CA PHE A 74 -4.48 -10.44 -0.41
C PHE A 74 -3.53 -9.25 -0.28
N VAL A 75 -3.84 -8.09 -0.88
CA VAL A 75 -3.01 -6.88 -0.81
C VAL A 75 -2.77 -6.41 0.63
N ILE A 76 -3.80 -6.46 1.48
CA ILE A 76 -3.66 -6.08 2.89
C ILE A 76 -2.74 -7.05 3.63
N GLN A 77 -2.89 -8.35 3.41
CA GLN A 77 -2.07 -9.37 4.04
C GLN A 77 -0.62 -9.29 3.58
N SER A 78 -0.38 -9.12 2.27
CA SER A 78 0.96 -8.98 1.70
C SER A 78 1.70 -7.72 2.19
N LEU A 79 0.99 -6.61 2.40
CA LEU A 79 1.59 -5.34 2.80
C LEU A 79 1.55 -5.05 4.31
N GLY A 80 0.83 -5.85 5.10
CA GLY A 80 0.66 -5.64 6.54
C GLY A 80 -0.05 -4.31 6.90
N ILE A 81 -1.00 -3.88 6.06
CA ILE A 81 -1.72 -2.60 6.25
C ILE A 81 -2.98 -2.83 7.09
N ARG A 82 -3.35 -1.87 7.95
CA ARG A 82 -4.62 -1.89 8.68
C ARG A 82 -5.82 -1.92 7.71
N SER A 83 -6.78 -2.79 7.99
CA SER A 83 -8.04 -2.88 7.23
C SER A 83 -8.86 -1.59 7.27
N LEU A 84 -9.64 -1.37 6.21
CA LEU A 84 -10.68 -0.35 6.19
C LEU A 84 -11.76 -0.73 7.21
N LYS A 85 -12.13 0.22 8.07
CA LYS A 85 -13.35 0.15 8.90
C LYS A 85 -14.52 0.73 8.11
#